data_AF-A0A2W1AR86-F1
#
_entry.id   AF-A0A2W1AR86-F1
#
_cell.length_a   1.000
_cell.length_b   1.000
_cell.length_c   1.000
_cell.angle_alpha   90.00
_cell.angle_beta   90.00
_cell.angle_gamma   90.00
#
_symmetry.space_group_name_H-M   'P 1'
#
loop_
_entity.id
_entity.type
_entity.pdbx_description
1 polymer ?
#
loop_
_entity_poly.entity_id
_entity_poly.type
_entity_poly.pdbx_seq_one_letter_code
_entity_poly.pdbx_strand_id
1 'polypeptide(L)'
;MEKPQRHVYYPIYLDLKNRKAVIIGGGEKTVKKVLSLIETQSDIVVIAKNVVPALRALSDKKQITIINRDYKNGDLKDAFIVIVMDTSDPSINHAVNEEATERNVVCNVEDITNLCTFITPAIVRRGDVTVAISTSGTSPALARKFREVLSGTSPVINTHSIMEFADLTEILSDTRKELINRKIKLNLDHYQACITDELIELVHVGKNDQAREVLMNNLLKGASCNCVPDFCQMLSEMS
;
A
#
# COMPACT_ATOMS: atom_id res chain seq x y z
N MET A 1 6.29 5.14 -30.30
CA MET A 1 5.79 3.85 -29.75
C MET A 1 4.66 4.18 -28.80
N GLU A 2 3.47 3.60 -28.99
CA GLU A 2 2.35 3.81 -28.07
C GLU A 2 2.68 3.25 -26.69
N LYS A 3 2.50 4.05 -25.63
CA LYS A 3 2.71 3.61 -24.25
C LYS A 3 1.75 2.43 -23.97
N PRO A 4 2.20 1.33 -23.33
CA PRO A 4 1.31 0.21 -23.01
C PRO A 4 0.16 0.72 -22.15
N GLN A 5 -1.07 0.30 -22.50
CA GLN A 5 -2.27 0.62 -21.72
C GLN A 5 -2.10 0.07 -20.30
N ARG A 6 -1.87 0.97 -19.35
CA ARG A 6 -1.80 0.63 -17.93
C ARG A 6 -3.22 0.53 -17.40
N HIS A 7 -3.50 -0.47 -16.56
CA HIS A 7 -4.75 -0.52 -15.81
C HIS A 7 -4.79 0.69 -14.85
N VAL A 8 -5.83 1.51 -14.99
CA VAL A 8 -6.02 2.73 -14.18
C VAL A 8 -7.23 2.53 -13.28
N TYR A 9 -7.03 2.67 -11.97
CA TYR A 9 -8.13 2.69 -11.02
C TYR A 9 -8.86 4.03 -11.08
N TYR A 10 -10.19 4.00 -11.01
CA TYR A 10 -10.99 5.21 -10.87
C TYR A 10 -11.01 5.63 -9.38
N PRO A 11 -10.45 6.81 -9.02
CA PRO A 11 -10.36 7.22 -7.62
C PRO A 11 -11.72 7.66 -7.10
N ILE A 12 -12.15 7.06 -6.00
CA ILE A 12 -13.40 7.38 -5.32
C ILE A 12 -13.19 7.39 -3.81
N TYR A 13 -13.98 8.22 -3.13
CA TYR A 13 -14.20 8.09 -1.70
C TYR A 13 -15.53 7.35 -1.50
N LEU A 14 -15.48 6.25 -0.75
CA LEU A 14 -16.66 5.44 -0.44
C LEU A 14 -17.25 5.92 0.89
N ASP A 15 -18.56 6.17 0.91
CA ASP A 15 -19.32 6.34 2.14
C ASP A 15 -19.66 4.97 2.74
N LEU A 16 -19.06 4.67 3.88
CA LEU A 16 -19.26 3.41 4.61
C LEU A 16 -20.13 3.58 5.86
N LYS A 17 -20.69 4.78 6.08
CA LYS A 17 -21.49 5.04 7.27
C LYS A 17 -22.71 4.12 7.32
N ASN A 18 -22.86 3.36 8.41
CA ASN A 18 -23.91 2.36 8.61
C ASN A 18 -23.95 1.29 7.49
N ARG A 19 -22.81 1.02 6.84
CA ARG A 19 -22.67 -0.02 5.83
C ARG A 19 -21.90 -1.18 6.42
N LYS A 20 -22.32 -2.40 6.12
CA LYS A 20 -21.64 -3.61 6.58
C LYS A 20 -20.28 -3.77 5.88
N ALA A 21 -19.22 -3.76 6.68
CA ALA A 21 -17.85 -4.01 6.27
C ALA A 21 -17.39 -5.34 6.86
N VAL A 22 -17.11 -6.33 6.00
CA VAL A 22 -16.64 -7.64 6.42
C VAL A 22 -15.13 -7.71 6.34
N ILE A 23 -14.48 -8.19 7.38
CA ILE A 23 -13.05 -8.50 7.38
C ILE A 23 -12.89 -9.99 7.65
N ILE A 24 -12.11 -10.67 6.83
CA ILE A 24 -11.79 -12.09 6.98
C ILE A 24 -10.32 -12.16 7.38
N GLY A 25 -10.06 -12.75 8.55
CA GLY A 25 -8.73 -12.70 9.19
C GLY A 25 -8.77 -12.01 10.55
N GLY A 26 -7.87 -12.43 11.44
CA GLY A 26 -7.86 -11.98 12.84
C GLY A 26 -6.47 -11.69 13.40
N GLY A 27 -5.48 -11.50 12.52
CA GLY A 27 -4.08 -11.27 12.89
C GLY A 27 -3.76 -9.81 13.25
N GLU A 28 -2.48 -9.54 13.45
CA GLU A 28 -1.99 -8.20 13.84
C GLU A 28 -2.20 -7.16 12.72
N LYS A 29 -2.08 -7.55 11.44
CA LYS A 29 -2.29 -6.59 10.35
C LYS A 29 -3.75 -6.18 10.23
N THR A 30 -4.67 -7.11 10.53
CA THR A 30 -6.12 -6.85 10.57
C THR A 30 -6.47 -5.69 11.50
N VAL A 31 -5.78 -5.54 12.64
CA VAL A 31 -6.03 -4.47 13.63
C VAL A 31 -5.98 -3.09 12.98
N LYS A 32 -4.93 -2.81 12.18
CA LYS A 32 -4.78 -1.52 11.49
C LYS A 32 -5.94 -1.25 10.53
N LYS A 33 -6.42 -2.27 9.84
CA LYS A 33 -7.55 -2.15 8.92
C LYS A 33 -8.86 -1.85 9.67
N VAL A 34 -9.12 -2.58 10.74
CA VAL A 34 -10.29 -2.36 11.60
C VAL A 34 -10.31 -0.93 12.12
N LEU A 35 -9.20 -0.44 12.69
CA LEU A 35 -9.12 0.93 13.21
C LEU A 35 -9.45 1.97 12.13
N SER A 36 -8.94 1.79 10.90
CA SER A 36 -9.25 2.70 9.80
C SER A 36 -10.72 2.68 9.37
N LEU A 37 -11.40 1.54 9.50
CA LEU A 37 -12.82 1.40 9.17
C LEU A 37 -13.73 1.95 10.28
N ILE A 38 -13.31 1.90 11.55
CA ILE A 38 -14.07 2.47 12.67
C ILE A 38 -14.28 3.97 12.46
N GLU A 39 -13.26 4.68 11.97
CA GLU A 39 -13.34 6.11 11.63
C GLU A 39 -14.42 6.44 10.58
N THR A 40 -14.82 5.45 9.77
CA THR A 40 -15.85 5.60 8.73
C THR A 40 -17.27 5.34 9.22
N GLN A 41 -17.46 5.01 10.50
CA GLN A 41 -18.77 4.68 11.10
C GLN A 41 -19.45 3.48 10.40
N SER A 42 -18.66 2.51 9.95
CA SER A 42 -19.15 1.30 9.30
C SER A 42 -19.54 0.21 10.32
N ASP A 43 -20.44 -0.67 9.92
CA ASP A 43 -20.84 -1.83 10.70
C ASP A 43 -19.85 -2.97 10.44
N ILE A 44 -18.80 -3.03 11.27
CA ILE A 44 -17.65 -3.92 11.03
C ILE A 44 -17.89 -5.30 11.62
N VAL A 45 -17.75 -6.32 10.78
CA VAL A 45 -17.79 -7.74 11.17
C VAL A 45 -16.46 -8.39 10.84
N VAL A 46 -15.78 -8.93 11.85
CA VAL A 46 -14.53 -9.70 11.70
C VAL A 46 -14.85 -11.19 11.80
N ILE A 47 -14.49 -11.97 10.78
CA ILE A 47 -14.67 -13.42 10.72
C ILE A 47 -13.30 -14.08 10.76
N ALA A 48 -13.00 -14.78 11.85
CA ALA A 48 -11.75 -15.52 12.01
C ALA A 48 -11.84 -16.56 13.14
N LYS A 49 -11.17 -17.70 12.97
CA LYS A 49 -11.05 -18.73 14.01
C LYS A 49 -10.16 -18.32 15.19
N ASN A 50 -9.17 -17.48 14.92
CA ASN A 50 -8.29 -16.93 15.94
C ASN A 50 -8.23 -15.42 15.76
N VAL A 51 -8.40 -14.68 16.85
CA VAL A 51 -8.32 -13.22 16.87
C VAL A 51 -7.33 -12.75 17.94
N VAL A 52 -6.49 -11.80 17.57
CA VAL A 52 -5.52 -11.18 18.48
C VAL A 52 -6.23 -10.41 19.61
N PRO A 53 -5.59 -10.24 20.79
CA PRO A 53 -6.20 -9.53 21.93
C PRO A 53 -6.69 -8.12 21.60
N ALA A 54 -6.00 -7.40 20.72
CA ALA A 54 -6.39 -6.06 20.29
C ALA A 54 -7.79 -6.04 19.63
N LEU A 55 -8.11 -7.02 18.78
CA LEU A 55 -9.44 -7.13 18.17
C LEU A 55 -10.52 -7.48 19.20
N ARG A 56 -10.21 -8.38 20.15
CA ARG A 56 -11.15 -8.70 21.24
C ARG A 56 -11.50 -7.46 22.05
N ALA A 57 -10.50 -6.65 22.42
CA ALA A 57 -10.72 -5.40 23.14
C ALA A 57 -11.62 -4.40 22.38
N LEU A 58 -11.56 -4.38 21.03
CA LEU A 58 -12.46 -3.56 20.21
C LEU A 58 -13.89 -4.13 20.20
N SER A 59 -14.02 -5.45 20.19
CA SER A 59 -15.33 -6.14 20.30
C SER A 59 -15.98 -5.92 21.67
N ASP A 60 -15.20 -5.96 22.76
CA ASP A 60 -15.69 -5.73 24.13
C ASP A 60 -16.22 -4.30 24.28
N LYS A 61 -15.63 -3.34 23.56
CA LYS A 61 -16.10 -1.95 23.45
C LYS A 61 -17.28 -1.78 22.48
N LYS A 62 -17.81 -2.86 21.90
CA LYS A 62 -18.90 -2.88 20.91
C LYS A 62 -18.60 -2.05 19.64
N GLN A 63 -17.34 -1.90 19.28
CA GLN A 63 -16.94 -1.17 18.07
C GLN A 63 -16.94 -2.08 16.83
N ILE A 64 -16.82 -3.39 17.03
CA ILE A 64 -16.87 -4.42 15.99
C ILE A 64 -17.64 -5.63 16.49
N THR A 65 -18.11 -6.46 15.56
CA THR A 65 -18.63 -7.81 15.87
C THR A 65 -17.62 -8.86 15.44
N ILE A 66 -17.29 -9.82 16.30
CA ILE A 66 -16.42 -10.95 15.96
C ILE A 66 -17.26 -12.22 15.79
N ILE A 67 -17.10 -12.89 14.65
CA ILE A 67 -17.63 -14.22 14.37
C ILE A 67 -16.46 -15.21 14.43
N ASN A 68 -16.39 -15.96 15.52
CA ASN A 68 -15.25 -16.82 15.83
C ASN A 68 -15.32 -18.18 15.12
N ARG A 69 -15.03 -18.18 13.81
CA ARG A 69 -14.92 -19.36 12.94
C ARG A 69 -14.28 -18.98 11.60
N ASP A 70 -14.01 -19.98 10.78
CA ASP A 70 -13.61 -19.77 9.39
C ASP A 70 -14.76 -19.21 8.54
N TYR A 71 -14.38 -18.57 7.42
CA TYR A 71 -15.29 -18.07 6.41
C TYR A 71 -16.16 -19.19 5.82
N LYS A 72 -17.41 -18.88 5.50
CA LYS A 72 -18.29 -19.74 4.72
C LYS A 72 -19.06 -18.91 3.69
N ASN A 73 -19.44 -19.54 2.58
CA ASN A 73 -20.29 -18.90 1.59
C ASN A 73 -21.61 -18.42 2.25
N GLY A 74 -22.00 -17.18 1.93
CA GLY A 74 -23.15 -16.49 2.50
C GLY A 74 -22.77 -15.45 3.56
N ASP A 75 -21.51 -15.43 4.03
CA ASP A 75 -21.05 -14.46 5.01
C ASP A 75 -21.04 -13.02 4.46
N LEU A 76 -20.93 -12.87 3.13
CA LEU A 76 -20.97 -11.57 2.45
C LEU A 76 -22.40 -11.07 2.18
N LYS A 77 -23.42 -11.77 2.68
CA LYS A 77 -24.79 -11.28 2.61
C LYS A 77 -24.89 -9.88 3.22
N ASP A 78 -25.49 -8.95 2.47
CA ASP A 78 -25.68 -7.53 2.80
C ASP A 78 -24.37 -6.75 3.04
N ALA A 79 -23.20 -7.33 2.72
CA ALA A 79 -21.93 -6.63 2.81
C ALA A 79 -21.79 -5.60 1.68
N PHE A 80 -21.27 -4.43 1.99
CA PHE A 80 -20.89 -3.45 0.97
C PHE A 80 -19.43 -3.62 0.54
N ILE A 81 -18.58 -3.98 1.50
CA ILE A 81 -17.14 -4.16 1.30
C ILE A 81 -16.66 -5.40 2.06
N VAL A 82 -15.73 -6.13 1.46
CA VAL A 82 -14.99 -7.23 2.08
C VAL A 82 -13.49 -7.01 1.95
N ILE A 83 -12.76 -7.27 3.04
CA ILE A 83 -11.31 -7.19 3.09
C ILE A 83 -10.75 -8.48 3.68
N VAL A 84 -9.93 -9.19 2.92
CA VAL A 84 -9.28 -10.42 3.34
C VAL A 84 -7.86 -10.09 3.79
N MET A 85 -7.55 -10.42 5.04
CA MET A 85 -6.31 -10.10 5.75
C MET A 85 -5.77 -11.35 6.42
N ASP A 86 -4.45 -11.45 6.60
CA ASP A 86 -3.83 -12.46 7.47
C ASP A 86 -4.24 -13.92 7.19
N THR A 87 -4.60 -14.26 5.94
CA THR A 87 -4.89 -15.63 5.50
C THR A 87 -3.90 -16.06 4.43
N SER A 88 -3.31 -17.24 4.62
CA SER A 88 -2.43 -17.88 3.64
C SER A 88 -3.15 -18.96 2.82
N ASP A 89 -4.44 -19.19 3.08
CA ASP A 89 -5.23 -20.22 2.39
C ASP A 89 -5.81 -19.66 1.08
N PRO A 90 -5.29 -20.10 -0.10
CA PRO A 90 -5.78 -19.61 -1.38
C PRO A 90 -7.25 -19.98 -1.62
N SER A 91 -7.73 -21.08 -1.04
CA SER A 91 -9.12 -21.52 -1.24
C SER A 91 -10.12 -20.52 -0.64
N ILE A 92 -9.80 -19.95 0.51
CA ILE A 92 -10.58 -18.87 1.13
C ILE A 92 -10.54 -17.62 0.25
N ASN A 93 -9.36 -17.22 -0.23
CA ASN A 93 -9.22 -16.03 -1.07
C ASN A 93 -10.07 -16.10 -2.34
N HIS A 94 -10.07 -17.26 -3.01
CA HIS A 94 -10.90 -17.50 -4.19
C HIS A 94 -12.39 -17.53 -3.85
N ALA A 95 -12.80 -18.27 -2.82
CA ALA A 95 -14.21 -18.36 -2.43
C ALA A 95 -14.80 -17.00 -2.01
N VAL A 96 -13.99 -16.12 -1.40
CA VAL A 96 -14.39 -14.75 -1.08
C VAL A 96 -14.51 -13.88 -2.32
N ASN A 97 -13.54 -13.97 -3.24
CA ASN A 97 -13.56 -13.21 -4.49
C ASN A 97 -14.76 -13.60 -5.37
N GLU A 98 -15.07 -14.90 -5.47
CA GLU A 98 -16.22 -15.41 -6.21
C GLU A 98 -17.53 -14.88 -5.62
N GLU A 99 -17.77 -15.06 -4.31
CA GLU A 99 -18.99 -14.56 -3.68
C GLU A 99 -19.10 -13.04 -3.76
N ALA A 100 -17.98 -12.31 -3.60
CA ALA A 100 -17.98 -10.86 -3.71
C ALA A 100 -18.36 -10.41 -5.13
N THR A 101 -17.88 -11.11 -6.15
CA THR A 101 -18.20 -10.84 -7.56
C THR A 101 -19.68 -11.08 -7.83
N GLU A 102 -20.22 -12.23 -7.40
CA GLU A 102 -21.63 -12.58 -7.56
C GLU A 102 -22.58 -11.56 -6.91
N ARG A 103 -22.16 -10.98 -5.78
CA ARG A 103 -22.97 -10.04 -4.98
C ARG A 103 -22.70 -8.56 -5.27
N ASN A 104 -21.75 -8.23 -6.15
CA ASN A 104 -21.25 -6.86 -6.35
C ASN A 104 -20.72 -6.21 -5.06
N VAL A 105 -20.06 -7.00 -4.20
CA VAL A 105 -19.37 -6.53 -3.00
C VAL A 105 -17.98 -6.03 -3.39
N VAL A 106 -17.60 -4.86 -2.88
CA VAL A 106 -16.26 -4.30 -3.13
C VAL A 106 -15.21 -5.13 -2.37
N CYS A 107 -14.25 -5.72 -3.07
CA CYS A 107 -13.36 -6.76 -2.54
C CYS A 107 -11.90 -6.33 -2.57
N ASN A 108 -11.18 -6.56 -1.48
CA ASN A 108 -9.73 -6.45 -1.40
C ASN A 108 -9.15 -7.69 -0.71
N VAL A 109 -8.18 -8.33 -1.36
CA VAL A 109 -7.42 -9.43 -0.80
C VAL A 109 -5.98 -8.95 -0.62
N GLU A 110 -5.46 -9.04 0.61
CA GLU A 110 -4.09 -8.61 0.93
C GLU A 110 -3.09 -9.28 -0.01
N ASP A 111 -2.19 -8.48 -0.59
CA ASP A 111 -1.08 -8.89 -1.46
C ASP A 111 -1.47 -9.65 -2.77
N ILE A 112 -2.76 -9.81 -3.09
CA ILE A 112 -3.24 -10.53 -4.28
C ILE A 112 -4.11 -9.60 -5.14
N THR A 113 -3.46 -8.73 -5.92
CA THR A 113 -4.13 -7.65 -6.68
C THR A 113 -5.15 -8.14 -7.71
N ASN A 114 -4.93 -9.31 -8.32
CA ASN A 114 -5.85 -9.89 -9.30
C ASN A 114 -7.18 -10.37 -8.72
N LEU A 115 -7.30 -10.46 -7.38
CA LEU A 115 -8.55 -10.78 -6.69
C LEU A 115 -9.24 -9.53 -6.09
N CYS A 116 -8.70 -8.34 -6.36
CA CYS A 116 -9.21 -7.09 -5.81
C CYS A 116 -10.07 -6.33 -6.83
N THR A 117 -11.21 -5.80 -6.40
CA THR A 117 -11.97 -4.77 -7.14
C THR A 117 -11.63 -3.35 -6.68
N PHE A 118 -10.94 -3.20 -5.55
CA PHE A 118 -10.33 -1.94 -5.12
C PHE A 118 -8.97 -2.15 -4.45
N ILE A 119 -8.19 -1.07 -4.40
CA ILE A 119 -6.91 -1.01 -3.69
C ILE A 119 -7.01 -0.06 -2.50
N THR A 120 -6.26 -0.35 -1.43
CA THR A 120 -6.12 0.59 -0.31
C THR A 120 -4.97 1.55 -0.62
N PRO A 121 -5.23 2.84 -0.87
CA PRO A 121 -4.17 3.82 -1.10
C PRO A 121 -3.44 4.17 0.19
N ALA A 122 -2.29 4.85 0.08
CA ALA A 122 -1.72 5.53 1.23
C ALA A 122 -2.57 6.77 1.54
N ILE A 123 -2.95 6.95 2.80
CA ILE A 123 -3.83 8.03 3.25
C ILE A 123 -3.06 9.00 4.13
N VAL A 124 -3.20 10.30 3.86
CA VAL A 124 -2.82 11.40 4.75
C VAL A 124 -4.08 12.15 5.13
N ARG A 125 -4.25 12.45 6.41
CA ARG A 125 -5.35 13.29 6.91
C ARG A 125 -4.81 14.45 7.71
N ARG A 126 -5.38 15.63 7.48
CA ARG A 126 -5.14 16.85 8.27
C ARG A 126 -6.45 17.61 8.41
N GLY A 127 -7.10 17.44 9.57
CA GLY A 127 -8.48 17.91 9.75
C GLY A 127 -9.41 17.24 8.73
N ASP A 128 -10.22 18.03 8.04
CA ASP A 128 -11.17 17.55 7.03
C ASP A 128 -10.51 17.22 5.68
N VAL A 129 -9.24 17.56 5.49
CA VAL A 129 -8.52 17.29 4.25
C VAL A 129 -7.96 15.88 4.28
N THR A 130 -8.35 15.06 3.30
CA THR A 130 -7.81 13.72 3.09
C THR A 130 -7.15 13.62 1.72
N VAL A 131 -5.88 13.21 1.68
CA VAL A 131 -5.15 12.91 0.45
C VAL A 131 -4.99 11.40 0.34
N ALA A 132 -5.50 10.82 -0.75
CA ALA A 132 -5.31 9.42 -1.10
C ALA A 132 -4.26 9.30 -2.20
N ILE A 133 -3.15 8.64 -1.91
CA ILE A 133 -2.03 8.44 -2.83
C ILE A 133 -2.07 7.01 -3.31
N SER A 134 -2.28 6.83 -4.61
CA SER A 134 -2.21 5.55 -5.29
C SER A 134 -1.11 5.57 -6.33
N THR A 135 -0.34 4.49 -6.39
CA THR A 135 0.58 4.20 -7.50
C THR A 135 0.02 3.10 -8.40
N SER A 136 -1.29 2.79 -8.31
CA SER A 136 -1.92 1.66 -9.01
C SER A 136 -1.20 0.32 -8.80
N GLY A 137 -0.65 0.14 -7.58
CA GLY A 137 0.15 -1.05 -7.23
C GLY A 137 1.60 -1.02 -7.75
N THR A 138 2.01 -0.01 -8.52
CA THR A 138 3.36 0.02 -9.09
C THR A 138 4.45 0.28 -8.06
N SER A 139 4.19 1.07 -7.00
CA SER A 139 5.18 1.35 -5.95
C SER A 139 4.52 1.70 -4.61
N PRO A 140 4.31 0.71 -3.72
CA PRO A 140 3.87 0.95 -2.35
C PRO A 140 4.85 1.83 -1.56
N ALA A 141 6.16 1.72 -1.84
CA ALA A 141 7.19 2.53 -1.21
C ALA A 141 7.06 4.03 -1.54
N LEU A 142 6.78 4.37 -2.80
CA LEU A 142 6.57 5.76 -3.21
C LEU A 142 5.30 6.35 -2.58
N ALA A 143 4.21 5.57 -2.53
CA ALA A 143 2.98 6.00 -1.85
C ALA A 143 3.22 6.26 -0.36
N ARG A 144 4.03 5.42 0.31
CA ARG A 144 4.46 5.62 1.70
C ARG A 144 5.30 6.88 1.89
N LYS A 145 6.26 7.16 0.99
CA LYS A 145 7.10 8.37 1.04
C LYS A 145 6.26 9.64 0.92
N PHE A 146 5.35 9.70 -0.05
CA PHE A 146 4.41 10.82 -0.17
C PHE A 146 3.61 11.03 1.11
N ARG A 147 3.12 9.93 1.71
CA ARG A 147 2.40 10.00 2.98
C ARG A 147 3.25 10.60 4.09
N GLU A 148 4.46 10.08 4.30
CA GLU A 148 5.36 10.49 5.40
C GLU A 148 5.81 11.95 5.29
N VAL A 149 6.06 12.43 4.07
CA VAL A 149 6.47 13.82 3.86
C VAL A 149 5.24 14.74 3.99
N LEU A 150 4.07 14.37 3.47
CA LEU A 150 2.83 15.16 3.64
C LEU A 150 2.36 15.19 5.11
N SER A 151 2.66 14.15 5.90
CA SER A 151 2.36 14.12 7.34
C SER A 151 3.41 14.80 8.21
N GLY A 152 4.53 15.25 7.64
CA GLY A 152 5.63 15.90 8.37
C GLY A 152 6.41 14.97 9.30
N THR A 153 6.39 13.65 9.06
CA THR A 153 7.04 12.63 9.90
C THR A 153 8.31 12.04 9.26
N SER A 154 8.76 12.61 8.14
CA SER A 154 10.00 12.18 7.49
C SER A 154 11.22 12.74 8.23
N PRO A 155 12.27 11.93 8.49
CA PRO A 155 13.52 12.42 9.06
C PRO A 155 14.38 13.20 8.04
N VAL A 156 13.99 13.21 6.76
CA VAL A 156 14.69 13.93 5.69
C VAL A 156 14.13 15.36 5.60
N ILE A 157 15.00 16.36 5.74
CA ILE A 157 14.67 17.78 5.57
C ILE A 157 14.75 18.08 4.07
N ASN A 158 13.61 18.40 3.45
CA ASN A 158 13.56 18.72 2.01
C ASN A 158 13.67 20.23 1.80
N THR A 159 14.49 20.65 0.84
CA THR A 159 14.61 22.04 0.37
C THR A 159 13.61 22.40 -0.74
N HIS A 160 12.98 21.41 -1.39
CA HIS A 160 12.06 21.55 -2.52
C HIS A 160 10.60 21.20 -2.20
N SER A 161 9.67 21.62 -3.07
CA SER A 161 8.24 21.30 -2.94
C SER A 161 8.01 19.80 -3.10
N ILE A 162 7.35 19.21 -2.10
CA ILE A 162 7.07 17.76 -2.01
C ILE A 162 6.46 17.11 -3.27
N MET A 163 5.77 17.88 -4.10
CA MET A 163 5.11 17.37 -5.29
C MET A 163 6.08 17.12 -6.46
N GLU A 164 7.28 17.70 -6.43
CA GLU A 164 8.28 17.59 -7.51
C GLU A 164 8.88 16.18 -7.62
N PHE A 165 8.85 15.39 -6.55
CA PHE A 165 9.21 13.96 -6.61
C PHE A 165 8.28 13.13 -7.51
N ALA A 166 7.07 13.61 -7.82
CA ALA A 166 6.17 12.92 -8.74
C ALA A 166 6.77 12.81 -10.15
N ASP A 167 7.65 13.74 -10.53
CA ASP A 167 8.28 13.79 -11.85
C ASP A 167 9.28 12.63 -12.06
N LEU A 168 9.74 11.99 -10.97
CA LEU A 168 10.67 10.84 -11.03
C LEU A 168 9.99 9.52 -11.43
N THR A 169 8.66 9.49 -11.56
CA THR A 169 7.90 8.23 -11.72
C THR A 169 8.34 7.41 -12.94
N GLU A 170 8.68 8.08 -14.04
CA GLU A 170 9.10 7.41 -15.28
C GLU A 170 10.46 6.73 -15.11
N ILE A 171 11.47 7.46 -14.60
CA ILE A 171 12.82 6.91 -14.38
C ILE A 171 12.83 5.80 -13.32
N LEU A 172 12.02 5.91 -12.26
CA LEU A 172 11.91 4.88 -11.21
C LEU A 172 11.30 3.59 -11.76
N SER A 173 10.23 3.71 -12.56
CA SER A 173 9.58 2.56 -13.22
C SER A 173 10.55 1.80 -14.11
N ASP A 174 11.29 2.51 -14.95
CA ASP A 174 12.15 1.86 -15.96
C ASP A 174 13.39 1.24 -15.34
N THR A 175 13.98 1.90 -14.35
CA THR A 175 15.07 1.36 -13.55
C THR A 175 14.64 0.10 -12.79
N ARG A 176 13.42 0.08 -12.22
CA ARG A 176 12.88 -1.10 -11.56
C ARG A 176 12.71 -2.28 -12.52
N LYS A 177 12.17 -2.06 -13.73
CA LYS A 177 12.03 -3.13 -14.74
C LYS A 177 13.39 -3.71 -15.11
N GLU A 178 14.40 -2.86 -15.26
CA GLU A 178 15.75 -3.30 -15.56
C GLU A 178 16.37 -4.13 -14.43
N LEU A 179 16.21 -3.72 -13.17
CA LEU A 179 16.67 -4.50 -12.02
C LEU A 179 15.99 -5.88 -11.97
N ILE A 180 14.69 -5.96 -12.26
CA ILE A 180 13.94 -7.22 -12.36
C ILE A 180 14.50 -8.10 -13.48
N ASN A 181 14.73 -7.54 -14.68
CA ASN A 181 15.30 -8.28 -15.80
C ASN A 181 16.71 -8.81 -15.50
N ARG A 182 17.50 -8.04 -14.75
CA ARG A 182 18.83 -8.43 -14.27
C ARG A 182 18.78 -9.38 -13.06
N LYS A 183 17.59 -9.74 -12.56
CA LYS A 183 17.35 -10.57 -11.36
C LYS A 183 18.04 -10.03 -10.09
N ILE A 184 18.21 -8.72 -10.00
CA ILE A 184 18.81 -8.06 -8.85
C ILE A 184 17.70 -7.80 -7.81
N LYS A 185 17.84 -8.41 -6.63
CA LYS A 185 17.00 -8.08 -5.47
C LYS A 185 17.71 -7.05 -4.62
N LEU A 186 17.05 -5.92 -4.38
CA LEU A 186 17.55 -4.86 -3.51
C LEU A 186 16.76 -4.81 -2.22
N ASN A 187 17.42 -4.41 -1.14
CA ASN A 187 16.75 -3.98 0.08
C ASN A 187 15.89 -2.73 -0.23
N LEU A 188 14.67 -2.68 0.32
CA LEU A 188 13.73 -1.58 0.15
C LEU A 188 14.29 -0.24 0.67
N ASP A 189 15.07 -0.26 1.73
CA ASP A 189 15.68 0.94 2.32
C ASP A 189 16.84 1.46 1.47
N HIS A 190 17.63 0.57 0.87
CA HIS A 190 18.64 0.96 -0.13
C HIS A 190 17.98 1.58 -1.36
N TYR A 191 16.88 0.98 -1.81
CA TYR A 191 16.11 1.52 -2.92
C TYR A 191 15.60 2.93 -2.60
N GLN A 192 15.14 3.15 -1.37
CA GLN A 192 14.65 4.44 -0.91
C GLN A 192 15.76 5.49 -0.84
N ALA A 193 16.94 5.13 -0.34
CA ALA A 193 18.10 6.03 -0.22
C ALA A 193 18.58 6.58 -1.58
N CYS A 194 18.34 5.84 -2.66
CA CYS A 194 18.74 6.26 -4.01
C CYS A 194 17.78 7.28 -4.65
N ILE A 195 16.66 7.65 -4.00
CA ILE A 195 15.70 8.65 -4.50
C ILE A 195 16.05 10.01 -3.89
N THR A 196 16.83 10.81 -4.63
CA THR A 196 17.48 12.04 -4.13
C THR A 196 16.98 13.30 -4.84
N ASP A 197 17.21 14.46 -4.23
CA ASP A 197 16.91 15.78 -4.82
C ASP A 197 17.69 16.02 -6.13
N GLU A 198 18.91 15.47 -6.24
CA GLU A 198 19.71 15.49 -7.48
C GLU A 198 18.91 14.92 -8.68
N LEU A 199 18.11 13.88 -8.45
CA LEU A 199 17.28 13.31 -9.51
C LEU A 199 16.18 14.28 -9.94
N ILE A 200 15.61 15.03 -9.00
CA ILE A 200 14.60 16.05 -9.30
C ILE A 200 15.22 17.15 -10.14
N GLU A 201 16.36 17.68 -9.69
CA GLU A 201 17.08 18.75 -10.40
C GLU A 201 17.40 18.34 -11.83
N LEU A 202 17.91 17.12 -12.04
CA LEU A 202 18.21 16.58 -13.36
C LEU A 202 16.96 16.44 -14.24
N VAL A 203 15.85 15.93 -13.69
CA VAL A 203 14.58 15.77 -14.42
C VAL A 203 14.00 17.14 -14.79
N HIS A 204 14.07 18.13 -13.88
CA HIS A 204 13.54 19.48 -14.11
C HIS A 204 14.29 20.26 -15.17
N VAL A 205 15.61 20.03 -15.30
CA VAL A 205 16.40 20.59 -16.42
C VAL A 205 16.35 19.71 -17.69
N GLY A 206 15.46 18.71 -17.73
CA GLY A 206 15.21 17.86 -18.91
C GLY A 206 16.21 16.74 -19.13
N LYS A 207 17.10 16.45 -18.17
CA LYS A 207 18.18 15.46 -18.28
C LYS A 207 17.77 14.09 -17.74
N ASN A 208 16.68 13.55 -18.29
CA ASN A 208 16.09 12.29 -17.83
C ASN A 208 17.02 11.07 -17.96
N ASP A 209 17.78 10.98 -19.04
CA ASP A 209 18.73 9.87 -19.26
C ASP A 209 19.85 9.88 -18.22
N GLN A 210 20.37 11.08 -17.90
CA GLN A 210 21.38 11.25 -16.86
C GLN A 210 20.82 10.92 -15.47
N ALA A 211 19.60 11.37 -15.15
CA ALA A 211 18.94 11.03 -13.90
C ALA A 211 18.78 9.51 -13.74
N ARG A 212 18.41 8.83 -14.82
CA ARG A 212 18.30 7.37 -14.87
C ARG A 212 19.64 6.67 -14.65
N GLU A 213 20.71 7.15 -15.28
CA GLU A 213 22.06 6.60 -15.08
C GLU A 213 22.52 6.77 -13.63
N VAL A 214 22.36 7.96 -13.05
CA VAL A 214 22.68 8.25 -11.65
C VAL A 214 21.92 7.31 -10.71
N LEU A 215 20.60 7.20 -10.90
CA LEU A 215 19.74 6.32 -10.13
C LEU A 215 20.18 4.85 -10.25
N MET A 216 20.42 4.35 -11.47
CA MET A 216 20.82 2.97 -11.69
C MET A 216 22.19 2.66 -11.08
N ASN A 217 23.16 3.56 -11.23
CA ASN A 217 24.48 3.40 -10.64
C ASN A 217 24.42 3.29 -9.12
N ASN A 218 23.60 4.13 -8.47
CA ASN A 218 23.41 4.09 -7.02
C ASN A 218 22.66 2.83 -6.55
N LEU A 219 21.68 2.37 -7.32
CA LEU A 219 20.96 1.13 -7.00
C LEU A 219 21.84 -0.11 -7.13
N LEU A 220 22.71 -0.16 -8.15
CA LEU A 220 23.62 -1.29 -8.35
C LEU A 220 24.66 -1.43 -7.22
N LYS A 221 25.04 -0.34 -6.55
CA LYS A 221 25.87 -0.41 -5.33
C LYS A 221 25.21 -1.23 -4.21
N GLY A 222 23.88 -1.24 -4.15
CA GLY A 222 23.10 -2.00 -3.18
C GLY A 222 23.03 -3.50 -3.47
N ALA A 223 23.35 -3.94 -4.69
CA ALA A 223 23.34 -5.36 -5.06
C ALA A 223 24.43 -6.17 -4.32
N SER A 224 25.45 -5.48 -3.81
CA SER A 224 26.55 -6.05 -3.03
C SER A 224 26.57 -5.58 -1.56
N CYS A 225 25.53 -4.88 -1.07
CA CYS A 225 25.52 -4.41 0.32
C CYS A 225 25.15 -5.54 1.30
N ASN A 226 25.86 -5.59 2.43
CA ASN A 226 25.51 -6.41 3.61
C ASN A 226 24.77 -5.59 4.68
N CYS A 227 24.01 -4.58 4.25
CA CYS A 227 23.22 -3.68 5.07
C CYS A 227 22.23 -4.48 5.95
N VAL A 228 22.16 -4.16 7.25
CA VAL A 228 21.18 -4.76 8.17
C VAL A 228 19.76 -4.34 7.73
N PRO A 229 18.73 -5.19 7.88
CA PRO A 229 17.35 -4.76 7.63
C PRO A 229 17.04 -3.46 8.40
N ASP A 230 16.31 -2.53 7.78
CA ASP A 230 15.98 -1.19 8.31
C ASP A 230 17.18 -0.22 8.45
N PHE A 231 18.35 -0.55 7.89
CA PHE A 231 19.54 0.30 7.94
C PHE A 231 20.37 0.23 6.65
N CYS A 232 20.43 1.34 5.90
CA CYS A 232 21.29 1.46 4.72
C CYS A 232 22.47 2.39 5.02
N GLN A 233 23.71 1.94 4.77
CA GLN A 233 24.91 2.76 4.99
C GLN A 233 24.96 4.02 4.11
N MET A 234 24.34 4.00 2.92
CA MET A 234 24.18 5.23 2.13
C MET A 234 23.32 6.29 2.83
N LEU A 235 22.40 5.91 3.71
CA LEU A 235 21.59 6.88 4.48
C LEU A 235 22.42 7.63 5.53
N SER A 236 23.52 7.04 6.03
CA SER A 236 24.41 7.68 7.02
C SER A 236 25.52 8.55 6.42
N GLU A 237 25.82 8.39 5.13
CA GLU A 237 26.83 9.20 4.43
C GLU A 237 26.22 10.48 3.81
N MET A 238 24.88 10.55 3.73
CA MET A 238 24.12 11.65 3.17
C MET A 238 23.55 12.61 4.22
N SER A 239 23.85 12.38 5.52
CA SER A 239 23.46 13.21 6.66
C SER A 239 24.48 14.27 7.02
#